data_AF-A0A2E8GFI5-F1
#
_entry.id   AF-A0A2E8GFI5-F1
#
_cell.length_a   1.000
_cell.length_b   1.000
_cell.length_c   1.000
_cell.angle_alpha   90.00
_cell.angle_beta   90.00
_cell.angle_gamma   90.00
#
_symmetry.space_group_name_H-M   'P 1'
#
loop_
_entity.id
_entity.type
_entity.pdbx_description
1 polymer ?
#
loop_
_entity_poly.entity_id
_entity_poly.type
_entity_poly.pdbx_seq_one_letter_code
_entity_poly.pdbx_strand_id
1 'polypeptide(L)'
;MTPMWRRLLALLMVLGLVAAAACSSDSGGEVSGGYTIGLVTDTGKVDDKSFNQSAWEGAQNGAGNVLGATASYIETEESKDYANNIQLFLDDGAKIIVTVGFGLGEAT
;
A
#
# COMPACT_ATOMS: atom_id res chain seq x y z
N MET A 1 -7.29 -38.86 48.46
CA MET A 1 -7.23 -39.27 47.03
C MET A 1 -8.02 -38.24 46.23
N THR A 2 -7.38 -37.37 45.46
CA THR A 2 -8.12 -36.43 44.61
C THR A 2 -8.69 -37.19 43.41
N PRO A 3 -9.98 -37.03 43.09
CA PRO A 3 -10.62 -37.82 42.05
C PRO A 3 -10.03 -37.46 40.68
N MET A 4 -9.79 -38.47 39.84
CA MET A 4 -9.07 -38.35 38.56
C MET A 4 -9.63 -37.26 37.64
N TRP A 5 -10.94 -36.99 37.68
CA TRP A 5 -11.56 -35.92 36.88
C TRP A 5 -11.05 -34.51 37.22
N ARG A 6 -10.62 -34.25 38.46
CA ARG A 6 -10.03 -32.96 38.86
C ARG A 6 -8.65 -32.75 38.23
N ARG A 7 -7.90 -33.83 38.01
CA ARG A 7 -6.61 -33.79 37.30
C ARG A 7 -6.80 -33.58 35.81
N LEU A 8 -7.84 -34.18 35.23
CA LEU A 8 -8.21 -34.01 33.82
C LEU A 8 -8.69 -32.57 33.52
N LEU A 9 -9.53 -32.01 34.39
CA LEU A 9 -9.98 -30.61 34.31
C LEU A 9 -8.82 -29.61 34.48
N ALA A 10 -7.86 -29.88 35.37
CA ALA A 10 -6.69 -29.04 35.54
C ALA A 10 -5.76 -29.07 34.31
N LEU A 11 -5.58 -30.25 33.68
CA LEU A 11 -4.80 -30.38 32.44
C LEU A 11 -5.45 -29.65 31.25
N LEU A 12 -6.78 -29.71 31.12
CA LEU A 12 -7.52 -28.98 30.09
C LEU A 12 -7.43 -27.46 30.25
N MET A 13 -7.48 -26.95 31.49
CA MET A 13 -7.32 -25.53 31.79
C MET A 13 -5.90 -25.02 31.49
N VAL A 14 -4.86 -25.81 31.81
CA VAL A 14 -3.45 -25.45 31.53
C VAL A 14 -3.17 -25.48 30.02
N LEU A 15 -3.74 -26.43 29.28
CA LEU A 15 -3.60 -26.48 27.82
C LEU A 15 -4.32 -25.31 27.13
N GLY A 16 -5.46 -24.86 27.66
CA GLY A 16 -6.17 -23.68 27.18
C GLY A 16 -5.41 -22.36 27.40
N LEU A 17 -4.65 -22.25 28.50
CA LEU A 17 -3.85 -21.05 28.79
C LEU A 17 -2.61 -20.90 27.89
N VAL A 18 -2.00 -22.01 27.46
CA VAL A 18 -0.80 -21.99 26.60
C VAL A 18 -1.15 -21.66 25.14
N ALA A 19 -2.37 -21.99 24.68
CA ALA A 19 -2.84 -21.63 23.33
C ALA A 19 -3.17 -20.13 23.18
N ALA A 20 -3.45 -19.42 24.27
CA ALA A 20 -3.76 -17.99 24.24
C ALA A 20 -2.52 -17.07 24.27
N ALA A 21 -1.35 -17.60 24.65
CA ALA A 21 -0.12 -16.81 24.78
C ALA A 21 0.79 -16.85 23.53
N ALA A 22 0.48 -17.69 22.53
CA ALA A 22 1.27 -17.81 21.30
C ALA A 22 0.84 -16.83 20.18
N CYS A 23 -0.26 -16.10 20.37
CA CYS A 23 -0.73 -15.06 19.46
C CYS A 23 -0.60 -13.70 20.12
N SER A 24 0.62 -13.30 20.45
CA SER A 24 0.96 -11.89 20.66
C SER A 24 2.17 -11.58 19.79
N SER A 25 1.96 -11.76 18.48
CA SER A 25 2.73 -10.99 17.51
C SER A 25 2.20 -9.57 17.58
N ASP A 26 3.02 -8.72 18.19
CA ASP A 26 2.98 -7.27 18.07
C ASP A 26 2.64 -6.91 16.62
N SER A 27 1.37 -6.62 16.39
CA SER A 27 0.87 -6.20 15.09
C SER A 27 1.26 -4.74 14.99
N GLY A 28 2.49 -4.51 14.51
CA GLY A 28 2.99 -3.20 14.14
C GLY A 28 1.89 -2.47 13.40
N GLY A 29 1.55 -1.28 13.89
CA GLY A 29 0.31 -0.56 13.62
C GLY A 29 -0.21 -0.79 12.21
N GLU A 30 -1.40 -1.39 12.12
CA GLU A 30 -2.19 -1.40 10.91
C GLU A 30 -2.36 0.04 10.45
N VAL A 31 -1.67 0.42 9.38
CA VAL A 31 -1.96 1.66 8.66
C VAL A 31 -3.32 1.41 8.00
N SER A 32 -4.39 1.68 8.74
CA SER A 32 -5.76 1.67 8.27
C SER A 32 -5.94 2.84 7.31
N GLY A 33 -5.49 2.64 6.07
CA GLY A 33 -5.47 3.63 5.00
C GLY A 33 -4.47 3.16 3.95
N GLY A 34 -5.00 2.63 2.83
CA GLY A 34 -4.18 2.07 1.76
C GLY A 34 -3.08 3.04 1.32
N TYR A 35 -1.88 2.49 1.08
CA TYR A 35 -0.73 3.28 0.65
C TYR A 35 -0.76 3.40 -0.88
N THR A 36 -1.31 4.50 -1.41
CA THR A 36 -1.37 4.69 -2.88
C THR A 36 -0.13 5.42 -3.40
N ILE A 37 0.48 4.86 -4.45
CA ILE A 37 1.46 5.52 -5.32
C ILE A 37 0.70 6.00 -6.57
N GLY A 38 0.52 7.32 -6.72
CA GLY A 38 -0.02 7.94 -7.92
C GLY A 38 1.09 8.23 -8.94
N LEU A 39 0.82 8.05 -10.22
CA LEU A 39 1.73 8.42 -11.30
C LEU A 39 1.02 9.39 -12.26
N VAL A 40 1.64 10.52 -12.58
CA VAL A 40 1.11 11.49 -13.54
C VAL A 40 2.10 11.65 -14.68
N THR A 41 1.71 11.34 -15.92
CA THR A 41 2.57 11.58 -17.09
C THR A 41 2.50 13.03 -17.55
N ASP A 42 3.56 13.49 -18.21
CA ASP A 42 3.59 14.75 -18.95
C ASP A 42 2.64 14.66 -20.15
N THR A 43 3.06 14.00 -21.22
CA THR A 43 2.17 13.68 -22.33
C THR A 43 2.51 12.26 -22.81
N GLY A 44 1.58 11.68 -23.56
CA GLY A 44 1.74 10.33 -24.08
C GLY A 44 1.17 9.24 -23.17
N LYS A 45 1.40 8.00 -23.59
CA LYS A 45 0.76 6.81 -23.02
C LYS A 45 1.66 6.08 -22.05
N VAL A 46 1.07 5.37 -21.11
CA VAL A 46 1.76 4.54 -20.12
C VAL A 46 2.33 3.26 -20.74
N ASP A 47 1.87 2.85 -21.92
CA ASP A 47 2.34 1.68 -22.66
C ASP A 47 3.25 2.05 -23.85
N ASP A 48 3.96 3.19 -23.75
CA ASP A 48 4.81 3.77 -24.79
C ASP A 48 6.07 2.97 -25.16
N LYS A 49 6.33 1.83 -24.50
CA LYS A 49 7.56 1.02 -24.67
C LYS A 49 8.85 1.78 -24.37
N SER A 50 8.76 2.82 -23.56
CA SER A 50 9.86 3.72 -23.26
C SER A 50 9.74 4.24 -21.82
N PHE A 51 9.91 5.54 -21.64
CA PHE A 51 10.05 6.20 -20.36
C PHE A 51 8.80 6.09 -19.47
N ASN A 52 7.60 6.31 -20.03
CA ASN A 52 6.37 6.27 -19.24
C ASN A 52 6.08 4.85 -18.76
N GLN A 53 6.25 3.86 -19.63
CA GLN A 53 6.10 2.46 -19.25
C GLN A 53 7.08 2.05 -18.16
N SER A 54 8.35 2.45 -18.29
CA SER A 54 9.37 2.16 -17.28
C SER A 54 9.01 2.76 -15.91
N ALA A 55 8.48 3.98 -15.88
CA ALA A 55 8.04 4.63 -14.65
C ALA A 55 6.82 3.90 -14.03
N TRP A 56 5.87 3.46 -14.86
CA TRP A 56 4.70 2.71 -14.41
C TRP A 56 5.03 1.33 -13.87
N GLU A 57 5.93 0.60 -14.51
CA GLU A 57 6.44 -0.67 -13.99
C GLU A 57 7.16 -0.48 -12.65
N GLY A 58 7.93 0.61 -12.51
CA GLY A 58 8.56 1.00 -11.25
C GLY A 58 7.55 1.29 -10.14
N ALA A 59 6.48 2.05 -10.43
CA ALA A 59 5.42 2.35 -9.47
C ALA A 59 4.68 1.08 -9.00
N GLN A 60 4.35 0.18 -9.92
CA GLN A 60 3.74 -1.12 -9.60
C GLN A 60 4.67 -1.99 -8.74
N ASN A 61 5.95 -2.05 -9.08
CA ASN A 61 6.92 -2.79 -8.29
C ASN A 61 7.07 -2.21 -6.88
N GLY A 62 7.15 -0.88 -6.76
CA GLY A 62 7.20 -0.18 -5.47
C GLY A 62 6.00 -0.51 -4.59
N ALA A 63 4.79 -0.44 -5.14
CA ALA A 63 3.58 -0.83 -4.43
C ALA A 63 3.60 -2.32 -4.04
N GLY A 64 4.04 -3.21 -4.94
CA GLY A 64 4.13 -4.65 -4.66
C GLY A 64 5.07 -5.03 -3.50
N ASN A 65 6.00 -4.15 -3.12
CA ASN A 65 6.92 -4.36 -2.00
C ASN A 65 6.36 -3.88 -0.65
N VAL A 66 5.19 -3.25 -0.62
CA VAL A 66 4.59 -2.70 0.60
C VAL A 66 3.21 -3.32 0.80
N LEU A 67 3.03 -4.03 1.93
CA LEU A 67 1.76 -4.70 2.24
C LEU A 67 0.61 -3.67 2.28
N GLY A 68 -0.41 -3.89 1.46
CA GLY A 68 -1.58 -2.99 1.39
C GLY A 68 -1.37 -1.72 0.56
N ALA A 69 -0.25 -1.60 -0.16
CA ALA A 69 -0.04 -0.51 -1.11
C ALA A 69 -0.66 -0.81 -2.48
N THR A 70 -1.02 0.25 -3.18
CA THR A 70 -1.55 0.22 -4.55
C THR A 70 -0.82 1.22 -5.43
N ALA A 71 -0.89 1.03 -6.74
CA ALA A 71 -0.41 1.98 -7.72
C ALA A 71 -1.56 2.37 -8.67
N SER A 72 -1.63 3.64 -9.04
CA SER A 72 -2.59 4.17 -10.01
C SER A 72 -1.92 5.24 -10.86
N TYR A 73 -2.44 5.52 -12.05
CA TYR A 73 -1.86 6.50 -12.97
C TYR A 73 -2.91 7.41 -13.60
N ILE A 74 -2.48 8.58 -14.03
CA ILE A 74 -3.20 9.51 -14.89
C ILE A 74 -2.29 9.82 -16.09
N GLU A 75 -2.80 9.57 -17.29
CA GLU A 75 -2.17 10.04 -18.52
C GLU A 75 -2.66 11.46 -18.81
N THR A 76 -1.76 12.44 -18.80
CA THR A 76 -2.17 13.81 -19.10
C THR A 76 -2.26 14.02 -20.62
N GLU A 77 -3.40 14.57 -21.06
CA GLU A 77 -3.62 14.91 -22.48
C GLU A 77 -3.13 16.32 -22.82
N GLU A 78 -3.36 17.29 -21.92
CA GLU A 78 -3.00 18.69 -22.11
C GLU A 78 -2.23 19.24 -20.91
N SER A 79 -1.19 20.03 -21.18
CA SER A 79 -0.27 20.53 -20.14
C SER A 79 -0.93 21.43 -19.10
N LYS A 80 -2.05 22.09 -19.43
CA LYS A 80 -2.83 22.89 -18.48
C LYS A 80 -3.43 22.05 -17.34
N ASP A 81 -3.51 20.73 -17.51
CA ASP A 81 -4.18 19.83 -16.56
C ASP A 81 -3.21 19.18 -15.56
N TYR A 82 -1.88 19.42 -15.63
CA TYR A 82 -0.91 18.84 -14.71
C TYR A 82 -1.25 19.07 -13.23
N ALA A 83 -1.50 20.32 -12.85
CA ALA A 83 -1.79 20.67 -11.47
C ALA A 83 -3.09 20.00 -10.97
N ASN A 84 -4.11 19.93 -11.84
CA ASN A 84 -5.36 19.25 -11.50
C ASN A 84 -5.14 17.74 -11.33
N ASN A 85 -4.36 17.11 -12.22
CA ASN A 85 -4.08 15.67 -12.15
C ASN A 85 -3.28 15.30 -10.89
N ILE A 86 -2.31 16.13 -10.50
CA ILE A 86 -1.58 15.97 -9.24
C ILE A 86 -2.52 16.18 -8.05
N GLN A 87 -3.40 17.19 -8.10
CA GLN A 87 -4.35 17.47 -7.04
C GLN A 87 -5.33 16.31 -6.80
N LEU A 88 -5.79 15.62 -7.86
CA LEU A 88 -6.64 14.44 -7.71
C LEU A 88 -5.99 13.36 -6.82
N PHE A 89 -4.69 13.11 -6.99
CA PHE A 89 -3.98 12.15 -6.13
C PHE A 89 -3.77 12.67 -4.70
N LEU A 90 -3.57 13.98 -4.52
CA LEU A 90 -3.51 14.58 -3.18
C LEU A 90 -4.84 14.43 -2.44
N ASP A 91 -5.95 14.70 -3.13
CA ASP A 91 -7.30 14.61 -2.58
C ASP A 91 -7.68 13.15 -2.26
N ASP A 92 -7.27 12.20 -3.10
CA ASP A 92 -7.41 10.75 -2.87
C ASP A 92 -6.46 10.21 -1.79
N GLY A 93 -5.61 11.07 -1.22
CA GLY A 93 -4.75 10.73 -0.09
C GLY A 93 -3.51 9.92 -0.45
N ALA A 94 -3.08 9.93 -1.71
CA ALA A 94 -1.87 9.28 -2.18
C ALA A 94 -0.66 9.71 -1.35
N LYS A 95 0.21 8.75 -1.02
CA LYS A 95 1.40 8.98 -0.18
C LYS A 95 2.63 9.32 -0.98
N ILE A 96 2.66 8.87 -2.24
CA ILE A 96 3.70 9.19 -3.22
C ILE A 96 2.98 9.58 -4.51
N ILE A 97 3.45 10.66 -5.14
CA ILE A 97 3.06 11.04 -6.49
C ILE A 97 4.34 11.09 -7.34
N VAL A 98 4.37 10.30 -8.40
CA VAL A 98 5.48 10.23 -9.37
C VAL A 98 5.09 11.04 -10.60
N THR A 99 5.71 12.19 -10.79
CA THR A 99 5.49 13.05 -11.96
C THR A 99 6.52 12.73 -13.04
N VAL A 100 6.05 12.26 -14.19
CA VAL A 100 6.87 11.64 -15.23
C VAL A 100 6.95 12.56 -16.45
N GLY A 101 8.05 13.31 -16.54
CA GLY A 101 8.39 14.15 -17.70
C GLY A 101 8.79 15.56 -17.31
N PHE A 102 9.46 16.26 -18.22
CA PHE A 102 10.02 17.59 -17.96
C PHE A 102 8.95 18.67 -17.82
N GLY A 103 7.82 18.55 -18.53
CA GLY A 103 6.77 19.56 -18.54
C GLY A 103 6.07 19.77 -17.18
N LEU A 104 6.14 18.81 -16.26
CA LEU A 104 5.53 18.91 -14.93
C LEU A 104 6.34 19.73 -13.92
N GLY A 105 7.50 20.26 -14.30
CA GLY A 105 8.45 20.88 -13.37
C GLY A 105 7.88 22.03 -12.53
N GLU A 106 7.00 22.86 -13.10
CA GLU A 106 6.35 23.96 -12.37
C GLU A 106 5.15 23.49 -11.51
N ALA A 107 4.61 22.30 -11.78
CA ALA A 107 3.40 21.78 -11.14
C ALA A 107 3.70 20.85 -9.95
N THR A 108 4.97 20.55 -9.66
CA THR A 108 5.43 19.56 -8.65
C THR A 108 6.24 20.23 -7.56
#